data_AF-A0A534Y2J1-F1
#
_entry.id   AF-A0A534Y2J1-F1
#
_cell.length_a   1.000
_cell.length_b   1.000
_cell.length_c   1.000
_cell.angle_alpha   90.00
_cell.angle_beta   90.00
_cell.angle_gamma   90.00
#
_symmetry.space_group_name_H-M   'P 1'
#
loop_
_entity.id
_entity.type
_entity.pdbx_description
1 polymer ?
#
loop_
_entity_poly.entity_id
_entity_poly.type
_entity_poly.pdbx_seq_one_letter_code
_entity_poly.pdbx_strand_id
1 'polypeptide(L)'
;MSFSRTRTAAAAKDAPPAPAPLPAFELQELWFATLRSEWASLAVIPAHAGGSAFEIARALAEAGSRHRGTPVRLVKADANDLAQTAQFVDSLSRKSGGGSTKRGGEIIIAVDPVVENPLGIAIAFAADAVLVTIELGVTDLASARKTIEMVGRDRLLGCVVIDPAR
;
A
#
# COMPACT_ATOMS: atom_id res chain seq x y z
N MET A 1 -17.89 -59.46 -0.11
CA MET A 1 -17.59 -58.77 1.17
C MET A 1 -16.15 -58.26 1.04
N SER A 2 -15.77 -56.99 1.12
CA SER A 2 -16.39 -55.74 1.55
C SER A 2 -15.63 -54.57 0.88
N PHE A 3 -16.29 -53.43 0.83
CA PHE A 3 -16.08 -52.19 0.08
C PHE A 3 -14.71 -51.48 0.24
N SER A 4 -14.07 -51.13 -0.89
CA SER A 4 -13.09 -50.03 -0.94
C SER A 4 -13.80 -48.72 -1.25
N ARG A 5 -13.79 -47.78 -0.30
CA ARG A 5 -14.35 -46.43 -0.42
C ARG A 5 -13.62 -45.63 -1.49
N THR A 6 -14.36 -45.23 -2.51
CA THR A 6 -14.08 -44.07 -3.36
C THR A 6 -14.03 -42.82 -2.50
N ARG A 7 -12.95 -42.03 -2.57
CA ARG A 7 -13.00 -40.62 -2.18
C ARG A 7 -12.52 -39.79 -3.36
N THR A 8 -13.50 -39.36 -4.14
CA THR A 8 -13.40 -38.27 -5.09
C THR A 8 -12.98 -37.01 -4.33
N ALA A 9 -11.89 -36.39 -4.75
CA ALA A 9 -11.61 -34.98 -4.47
C ALA A 9 -11.32 -34.32 -5.82
N ALA A 10 -12.41 -34.09 -6.55
CA ALA A 10 -12.44 -33.09 -7.61
C ALA A 10 -12.64 -31.71 -6.96
N ALA A 11 -12.12 -30.68 -7.62
CA ALA A 11 -12.24 -29.25 -7.33
C ALA A 11 -11.22 -28.64 -6.35
N ALA A 12 -10.00 -28.43 -6.86
CA ALA A 12 -9.16 -27.28 -6.51
C ALA A 12 -8.39 -26.85 -7.76
N LYS A 13 -9.10 -26.39 -8.80
CA LYS A 13 -8.50 -25.95 -10.08
C LYS A 13 -8.99 -24.57 -10.51
N ASP A 14 -9.31 -23.69 -9.56
CA ASP A 14 -9.72 -22.30 -9.83
C ASP A 14 -9.16 -21.30 -8.81
N ALA A 15 -8.08 -21.62 -8.09
CA ALA A 15 -7.33 -20.57 -7.41
C ALA A 15 -6.60 -19.75 -8.49
N PRO A 16 -6.77 -18.42 -8.55
CA PRO A 16 -5.96 -17.58 -9.42
C PRO A 16 -4.48 -17.91 -9.18
N PRO A 17 -3.65 -18.01 -10.23
CA PRO A 17 -2.21 -18.14 -10.03
C PRO A 17 -1.76 -16.99 -9.14
N ALA A 18 -0.92 -17.29 -8.14
CA ALA A 18 -0.33 -16.26 -7.30
C ALA A 18 0.30 -15.20 -8.22
N PRO A 19 0.07 -13.90 -7.97
CA PRO A 19 0.59 -12.84 -8.83
C PRO A 19 2.09 -13.01 -8.99
N ALA A 20 2.58 -12.80 -10.22
CA ALA A 20 4.00 -12.93 -10.50
C ALA A 20 4.79 -11.91 -9.64
N PRO A 21 6.00 -12.27 -9.20
CA PRO A 21 6.79 -11.37 -8.36
C PRO A 21 7.15 -10.11 -9.13
N LEU A 22 6.87 -8.95 -8.53
CA LEU A 22 7.14 -7.64 -9.10
C LEU A 22 8.62 -7.51 -9.53
N PRO A 23 8.92 -6.93 -10.72
CA PRO A 23 10.29 -6.78 -11.19
C PRO A 23 11.13 -5.88 -10.26
N ALA A 24 12.31 -6.36 -9.87
CA ALA A 24 13.18 -5.66 -8.92
C ALA A 24 13.64 -4.26 -9.41
N PHE A 25 13.78 -4.07 -10.73
CA PHE A 25 14.19 -2.79 -11.30
C PHE A 25 13.08 -1.73 -11.22
N GLU A 26 11.86 -2.08 -11.64
CA GLU A 26 10.68 -1.19 -11.60
C GLU A 26 10.39 -0.73 -10.16
N LEU A 27 10.54 -1.62 -9.17
CA LEU A 27 10.41 -1.28 -7.75
C LEU A 27 11.49 -0.33 -7.25
N GLN A 28 12.73 -0.51 -7.71
CA GLN A 28 13.83 0.37 -7.35
C GLN A 28 13.62 1.76 -7.97
N GLU A 29 13.16 1.84 -9.22
CA GLU A 29 12.78 3.11 -9.85
C GLU A 29 11.63 3.79 -9.11
N LEU A 30 10.60 3.04 -8.72
CA LEU A 30 9.50 3.55 -7.92
C LEU A 30 10.00 4.12 -6.59
N TRP A 31 10.85 3.37 -5.87
CA TRP A 31 11.50 3.85 -4.64
C TRP A 31 12.24 5.17 -4.87
N PHE A 32 13.10 5.25 -5.88
CA PHE A 32 13.82 6.49 -6.18
C PHE A 32 12.90 7.64 -6.59
N ALA A 33 11.82 7.35 -7.32
CA ALA A 33 10.81 8.34 -7.67
C ALA A 33 10.15 8.93 -6.40
N THR A 34 9.86 8.10 -5.39
CA THR A 34 9.33 8.60 -4.11
C THR A 34 10.30 9.51 -3.36
N LEU A 35 11.62 9.28 -3.49
CA LEU A 35 12.64 10.07 -2.80
C LEU A 35 12.90 11.44 -3.43
N ARG A 36 12.21 11.78 -4.53
CA ARG A 36 12.26 13.13 -5.12
C ARG A 36 11.56 14.18 -4.26
N SER A 37 10.74 13.73 -3.31
CA SER A 37 10.12 14.56 -2.27
C SER A 37 10.62 14.11 -0.90
N GLU A 38 10.73 15.04 0.04
CA GLU A 38 11.10 14.69 1.41
C GLU A 38 9.88 14.12 2.14
N TRP A 39 9.98 12.88 2.63
CA TRP A 39 8.95 12.24 3.43
C TRP A 39 9.58 11.33 4.48
N ALA A 40 8.97 11.27 5.66
CA ALA A 40 9.28 10.27 6.69
C ALA A 40 8.17 9.21 6.77
N SER A 41 6.96 9.54 6.31
CA SER A 41 5.81 8.66 6.24
C SER A 41 5.12 8.69 4.88
N LEU A 42 4.94 7.51 4.28
CA LEU A 42 4.32 7.32 2.98
C LEU A 42 3.08 6.43 3.10
N ALA A 43 1.90 6.97 2.83
CA ALA A 43 0.68 6.17 2.71
C ALA A 43 0.53 5.63 1.29
N VAL A 44 0.22 4.35 1.16
CA VAL A 44 -0.06 3.68 -0.11
C VAL A 44 -1.53 3.24 -0.11
N ILE A 45 -2.30 3.73 -1.09
CA ILE A 45 -3.77 3.67 -1.06
C ILE A 45 -4.29 3.15 -2.41
N PRO A 46 -5.16 2.14 -2.44
CA PRO A 46 -5.79 1.68 -3.67
C PRO A 46 -6.87 2.65 -4.14
N ALA A 47 -6.93 2.83 -5.46
CA ALA A 47 -7.82 3.79 -6.12
C ALA A 47 -9.28 3.34 -6.25
N HIS A 48 -9.58 2.06 -6.03
CA HIS A 48 -10.91 1.48 -6.20
C HIS A 48 -11.26 0.54 -5.03
N ALA A 49 -12.57 0.31 -4.86
CA ALA A 49 -13.11 -0.65 -3.89
C ALA A 49 -12.61 -2.08 -4.19
N GLY A 50 -12.30 -2.85 -3.15
CA GLY A 50 -11.76 -4.21 -3.26
C GLY A 50 -10.28 -4.31 -3.62
N GLY A 51 -9.62 -3.21 -4.00
CA GLY A 51 -8.20 -3.17 -4.31
C GLY A 51 -7.32 -3.30 -3.06
N SER A 52 -6.05 -3.66 -3.26
CA SER A 52 -5.07 -3.78 -2.17
C SER A 52 -3.78 -3.05 -2.48
N ALA A 53 -3.33 -2.20 -1.54
CA ALA A 53 -2.03 -1.53 -1.61
C ALA A 53 -0.90 -2.33 -0.94
N PHE A 54 -1.20 -3.43 -0.26
CA PHE A 54 -0.25 -4.09 0.64
C PHE A 54 0.98 -4.64 -0.08
N GLU A 55 0.80 -5.31 -1.22
CA GLU A 55 1.93 -5.90 -1.96
C GLU A 55 2.87 -4.83 -2.50
N ILE A 56 2.33 -3.71 -3.01
CA ILE A 56 3.14 -2.56 -3.44
C ILE A 56 3.87 -1.94 -2.25
N ALA A 57 3.18 -1.68 -1.14
CA ALA A 57 3.76 -1.10 0.06
C ALA A 57 4.90 -1.96 0.61
N ARG A 58 4.71 -3.29 0.64
CA ARG A 58 5.70 -4.26 1.06
C ARG A 58 6.91 -4.27 0.12
N ALA A 59 6.68 -4.39 -1.18
CA ALA A 59 7.74 -4.43 -2.17
C ALA A 59 8.58 -3.14 -2.16
N LEU A 60 7.92 -1.99 -1.96
CA LEU A 60 8.57 -0.69 -1.81
C LEU A 60 9.40 -0.61 -0.52
N ALA A 61 8.89 -1.14 0.60
CA ALA A 61 9.63 -1.21 1.86
C ALA A 61 10.87 -2.12 1.74
N GLU A 62 10.75 -3.24 1.03
CA GLU A 62 11.88 -4.14 0.75
C GLU A 62 12.93 -3.45 -0.12
N ALA A 63 12.53 -2.77 -1.20
CA ALA A 63 13.42 -2.01 -2.06
C ALA A 63 14.15 -0.89 -1.30
N GLY A 64 13.40 -0.10 -0.51
CA GLY A 64 13.97 0.97 0.31
C GLY A 64 14.93 0.44 1.38
N SER A 65 14.61 -0.70 2.00
CA SER A 65 15.48 -1.33 3.00
C SER A 65 16.80 -1.79 2.39
N ARG A 66 16.76 -2.39 1.19
CA ARG A 66 17.97 -2.80 0.43
C ARG A 66 18.80 -1.59 0.04
N HIS A 67 18.17 -0.53 -0.45
CA HIS A 67 18.87 0.70 -0.86
C HIS A 67 19.57 1.39 0.33
N ARG A 68 18.92 1.45 1.49
CA ARG A 68 19.42 2.19 2.66
C ARG A 68 20.30 1.39 3.61
N GLY A 69 20.31 0.06 3.50
CA GLY A 69 20.96 -0.82 4.47
C GLY A 69 20.33 -0.80 5.88
N THR A 70 19.19 -0.12 6.05
CA THR A 70 18.40 -0.05 7.30
C THR A 70 16.94 -0.37 7.00
N PRO A 71 16.20 -1.05 7.89
CA PRO A 71 14.82 -1.44 7.62
C PRO A 71 13.89 -0.23 7.47
N VAL A 72 13.16 -0.17 6.35
CA VAL A 72 11.98 0.67 6.18
C VAL A 72 10.80 -0.04 6.82
N ARG A 73 10.07 0.64 7.72
CA ARG A 73 8.98 0.01 8.46
C ARG A 73 7.75 -0.08 7.59
N LEU A 74 7.14 -1.27 7.51
CA LEU A 74 5.83 -1.46 6.90
C LEU A 74 4.76 -1.59 7.99
N VAL A 75 3.66 -0.86 7.85
CA VAL A 75 2.46 -1.00 8.69
C VAL A 75 1.26 -1.21 7.77
N LYS A 76 0.40 -2.16 8.11
CA LYS A 76 -0.93 -2.26 7.51
C LYS A 76 -1.92 -1.57 8.44
N ALA A 77 -2.65 -0.59 7.94
CA ALA A 77 -3.74 0.01 8.67
C ALA A 77 -4.90 -0.99 8.77
N ASP A 78 -5.36 -1.28 9.98
CA ASP A 78 -6.49 -2.17 10.21
C ASP A 78 -7.73 -1.32 10.52
N ALA A 79 -8.79 -1.50 9.73
CA ALA A 79 -10.09 -0.85 9.96
C ALA A 79 -10.71 -1.22 11.32
N ASN A 80 -10.38 -2.40 11.86
CA ASN A 80 -11.00 -2.94 13.07
C ASN A 80 -10.37 -2.43 14.37
N ASP A 81 -9.22 -1.75 14.32
CA ASP A 81 -8.56 -1.17 15.50
C ASP A 81 -8.42 0.35 15.40
N LEU A 82 -9.53 1.03 15.68
CA LEU A 82 -9.63 2.48 15.66
C LEU A 82 -8.73 3.15 16.70
N ALA A 83 -8.58 2.56 17.89
CA ALA A 83 -7.80 3.14 18.98
C ALA A 83 -6.30 3.13 18.65
N GLN A 84 -5.79 2.01 18.13
CA GLN A 84 -4.42 1.91 17.67
C GLN A 84 -4.17 2.82 16.47
N THR A 85 -5.12 2.92 15.53
CA THR A 85 -5.02 3.81 14.37
C THR A 85 -4.96 5.28 14.77
N ALA A 86 -5.76 5.71 15.75
CA ALA A 86 -5.73 7.10 16.25
C ALA A 86 -4.38 7.45 16.90
N GLN A 87 -3.86 6.56 17.76
CA GLN A 87 -2.53 6.72 18.36
C GLN A 87 -1.43 6.76 17.28
N PHE A 88 -1.60 5.95 16.24
CA PHE A 88 -0.68 5.89 15.12
C PHE A 88 -0.68 7.20 14.32
N VAL A 89 -1.85 7.73 13.97
CA VAL A 89 -2.03 9.04 13.29
C VAL A 89 -1.38 10.17 14.09
N ASP A 90 -1.61 10.24 15.40
CA ASP A 90 -0.99 11.22 16.29
C ASP A 90 0.55 11.08 16.32
N SER A 91 1.07 9.86 16.21
CA SER A 91 2.52 9.61 16.08
C SER A 91 3.12 10.10 14.75
N LEU A 92 2.36 10.02 13.65
CA LEU A 92 2.78 10.52 12.33
C LEU A 92 2.83 12.05 12.32
N SER A 93 1.77 12.71 12.78
CA SER A 93 1.68 14.17 12.80
C SER A 93 2.79 14.83 13.63
N ARG A 94 3.18 14.21 14.76
CA ARG A 94 4.29 14.71 15.59
C ARG A 94 5.67 14.60 14.92
N LYS A 95 5.87 13.63 14.03
CA LYS A 95 7.13 13.45 13.28
C LYS A 95 7.24 14.39 12.08
N SER A 96 6.12 14.76 11.48
CA SER A 96 6.05 15.67 10.33
C SER A 96 6.49 17.12 10.67
N GLY A 97 6.40 17.52 11.95
CA GLY A 97 6.58 18.92 12.39
C GLY A 97 8.01 19.39 12.70
N GLY A 98 9.06 18.62 12.40
CA GLY A 98 10.43 18.97 12.80
C GLY A 98 11.46 18.73 11.69
N GLY A 99 11.95 19.83 11.09
CA GLY A 99 13.08 19.79 10.16
C GLY A 99 14.35 19.29 10.83
N SER A 100 14.59 17.97 10.78
CA SER A 100 15.92 17.36 10.85
C SER A 100 15.78 15.87 10.55
N THR A 101 16.14 15.52 9.32
CA THR A 101 16.26 14.18 8.77
C THR A 101 17.27 13.36 9.56
N LYS A 102 16.84 12.66 10.62
CA LYS A 102 17.52 11.42 11.01
C LYS A 102 17.19 10.37 9.95
N ARG A 103 18.11 10.17 9.00
CA ARG A 103 18.09 9.02 8.08
C ARG A 103 17.92 7.74 8.89
N GLY A 104 16.87 6.95 8.63
CA GLY A 104 16.63 5.66 9.28
C GLY A 104 15.33 5.59 10.10
N GLY A 105 14.21 6.05 9.54
CA GLY A 105 12.93 6.08 10.25
C GLY A 105 11.69 6.05 9.35
N GLU A 106 11.89 5.87 8.04
CA GLU A 106 10.84 5.86 7.04
C GLU A 106 9.82 4.76 7.34
N ILE A 107 8.56 5.15 7.26
CA ILE A 107 7.43 4.25 7.43
C ILE A 107 6.56 4.28 6.19
N ILE A 108 6.20 3.11 5.69
CA ILE A 108 5.25 2.91 4.61
C ILE A 108 4.00 2.30 5.21
N ILE A 109 2.85 2.89 4.92
CA ILE A 109 1.56 2.48 5.45
C ILE A 109 0.70 1.96 4.30
N ALA A 110 0.40 0.67 4.32
CA ALA A 110 -0.61 0.09 3.45
C ALA A 110 -1.99 0.40 4.02
N VAL A 111 -2.82 1.08 3.23
CA VAL A 111 -4.17 1.49 3.63
C VAL A 111 -5.18 0.72 2.77
N ASP A 112 -6.28 0.31 3.38
CA ASP A 112 -7.44 -0.24 2.66
C ASP A 112 -8.05 0.84 1.73
N PRO A 113 -8.92 0.47 0.77
CA PRO A 113 -9.65 1.44 -0.04
C PRO A 113 -10.37 2.46 0.83
N VAL A 114 -10.09 3.75 0.64
CA VAL A 114 -10.68 4.84 1.44
C VAL A 114 -12.20 4.99 1.26
N VAL A 115 -12.73 4.42 0.18
CA VAL A 115 -14.18 4.28 -0.05
C VAL A 115 -14.83 3.24 0.87
N GLU A 116 -14.06 2.26 1.38
CA GLU A 116 -14.51 1.20 2.28
C GLU A 116 -14.13 1.49 3.73
N ASN A 117 -12.93 2.05 3.93
CA ASN A 117 -12.37 2.38 5.24
C ASN A 117 -12.01 3.88 5.30
N PRO A 118 -12.91 4.74 5.82
CA PRO A 118 -12.67 6.18 5.87
C PRO A 118 -11.51 6.58 6.81
N LEU A 119 -11.04 5.68 7.70
CA LEU A 119 -9.84 5.94 8.50
C LEU A 119 -8.59 6.14 7.64
N GLY A 120 -8.58 5.56 6.45
CA GLY A 120 -7.52 5.77 5.48
C GLY A 120 -7.35 7.23 5.06
N ILE A 121 -8.43 8.03 5.10
CA ILE A 121 -8.37 9.46 4.81
C ILE A 121 -7.57 10.19 5.91
N ALA A 122 -7.81 9.88 7.18
CA ALA A 122 -7.08 10.49 8.29
C ALA A 122 -5.59 10.10 8.26
N ILE A 123 -5.28 8.85 7.90
CA ILE A 123 -3.90 8.38 7.70
C ILE A 123 -3.24 9.15 6.54
N ALA A 124 -3.93 9.29 5.41
CA ALA A 124 -3.43 10.03 4.26
C ALA A 124 -3.11 11.49 4.59
N PHE A 125 -3.96 12.15 5.38
CA PHE A 125 -3.75 13.53 5.83
C PHE A 125 -2.56 13.67 6.80
N ALA A 126 -2.34 12.68 7.66
CA ALA A 126 -1.25 12.70 8.64
C ALA A 126 0.09 12.24 8.08
N ALA A 127 0.09 11.48 6.99
CA ALA A 127 1.29 11.08 6.27
C ALA A 127 1.93 12.28 5.56
N ASP A 128 3.26 12.26 5.39
CA ASP A 128 3.97 13.31 4.64
C ASP A 128 3.68 13.22 3.15
N ALA A 129 3.48 11.99 2.66
CA ALA A 129 3.29 11.69 1.25
C ALA A 129 2.24 10.58 1.04
N VAL A 130 1.60 10.60 -0.13
CA VAL A 130 0.62 9.61 -0.59
C VAL A 130 1.00 9.08 -1.96
N LEU A 131 0.95 7.76 -2.14
CA LEU A 131 1.04 7.06 -3.42
C LEU A 131 -0.25 6.28 -3.67
N VAL A 132 -0.86 6.48 -4.84
CA VAL A 132 -2.10 5.77 -5.20
C VAL A 132 -1.79 4.56 -6.08
N THR A 133 -2.38 3.39 -5.80
CA THR A 133 -2.28 2.21 -6.68
C THR A 133 -3.48 2.14 -7.63
N ILE A 134 -3.18 1.92 -8.92
CA ILE A 134 -4.14 1.79 -10.01
C ILE A 134 -4.02 0.39 -10.56
N GLU A 135 -5.08 -0.42 -10.52
CA GLU A 135 -5.10 -1.73 -11.14
C GLU A 135 -5.57 -1.63 -12.58
N LEU A 136 -4.72 -2.04 -13.53
CA LEU A 136 -4.98 -1.94 -14.96
C LEU A 136 -6.18 -2.81 -15.35
N GLY A 137 -7.13 -2.23 -16.07
CA GLY A 137 -8.36 -2.92 -16.47
C GLY A 137 -9.41 -3.09 -15.37
N VAL A 138 -9.09 -2.73 -14.12
CA VAL A 138 -10.00 -2.82 -12.96
C VAL A 138 -10.37 -1.44 -12.45
N THR A 139 -9.38 -0.59 -12.18
CA THR A 139 -9.61 0.76 -11.68
C THR A 139 -10.11 1.67 -12.79
N ASP A 140 -11.36 2.12 -12.67
CA ASP A 140 -11.90 3.15 -13.56
C ASP A 140 -11.39 4.56 -13.18
N LEU A 141 -11.41 5.47 -14.16
CA LEU A 141 -10.90 6.84 -13.99
C LEU A 141 -11.69 7.64 -12.94
N ALA A 142 -12.99 7.40 -12.79
CA ALA A 142 -13.83 8.12 -11.83
C ALA A 142 -13.49 7.71 -10.40
N SER A 143 -13.28 6.41 -10.15
CA SER A 143 -12.80 5.87 -8.87
C SER A 143 -11.43 6.43 -8.50
N ALA A 144 -10.47 6.43 -9.43
CA ALA A 144 -9.15 7.02 -9.19
C ALA A 144 -9.22 8.51 -8.86
N ARG A 145 -10.01 9.28 -9.64
CA ARG A 145 -10.19 10.72 -9.41
C ARG A 145 -10.84 11.00 -8.05
N LYS A 146 -11.87 10.24 -7.69
CA LYS A 146 -12.55 10.36 -6.40
C LYS A 146 -11.60 10.05 -5.25
N THR A 147 -10.80 9.00 -5.35
CA THR A 147 -9.81 8.65 -4.33
C THR A 147 -8.79 9.78 -4.13
N ILE A 148 -8.24 10.32 -5.22
CA ILE A 148 -7.31 11.47 -5.17
C ILE A 148 -7.96 12.70 -4.52
N GLU A 149 -9.23 12.97 -4.79
CA GLU A 149 -9.96 14.08 -4.17
C GLU A 149 -10.19 13.89 -2.67
N MET A 150 -10.46 12.66 -2.23
CA MET A 150 -10.66 12.34 -0.81
C MET A 150 -9.36 12.42 0.00
N VAL A 151 -8.23 11.96 -0.56
CA VAL A 151 -6.93 11.96 0.13
C VAL A 151 -6.20 13.30 0.06
N GLY A 152 -6.59 14.16 -0.90
CA GLY A 152 -5.99 15.46 -1.14
C GLY A 152 -4.81 15.42 -2.10
N ARG A 153 -4.68 16.48 -2.93
CA ARG A 153 -3.65 16.58 -3.98
C ARG A 153 -2.29 17.06 -3.50
N ASP A 154 -2.25 17.74 -2.36
CA ASP A 154 -1.05 18.42 -1.85
C ASP A 154 0.07 17.43 -1.49
N ARG A 155 -0.30 16.24 -1.01
CA ARG A 155 0.61 15.18 -0.56
C ARG A 155 0.80 14.07 -1.58
N LEU A 156 0.10 14.14 -2.72
CA LEU A 156 0.11 13.08 -3.72
C LEU A 156 1.43 13.10 -4.51
N LEU A 157 2.29 12.11 -4.29
CA LEU A 157 3.50 11.93 -5.08
C LEU A 157 3.21 11.45 -6.50
N GLY A 158 2.09 10.73 -6.66
CA GLY A 158 1.62 10.22 -7.94
C GLY A 158 0.85 8.91 -7.78
N CYS A 159 0.87 8.10 -8.84
CA CYS A 159 0.28 6.78 -8.84
C CYS A 159 1.22 5.74 -9.45
N VAL A 160 1.03 4.49 -9.05
CA VAL A 160 1.65 3.32 -9.67
C VAL A 160 0.56 2.48 -10.34
N VAL A 161 0.82 2.04 -11.56
CA VAL A 161 -0.07 1.14 -12.30
C VAL A 161 0.40 -0.28 -12.08
N ILE A 162 -0.51 -1.12 -11.61
CA ILE A 162 -0.33 -2.55 -11.38
C ILE A 162 -1.07 -3.27 -12.50
N ASP A 163 -0.37 -4.08 -13.26
CA ASP A 163 -1.00 -5.00 -14.21
C ASP A 163 -1.18 -6.35 -13.51
N PRO A 164 -2.41 -6.77 -13.16
CA PRO A 164 -2.62 -8.04 -12.46
C PRO A 164 -2.23 -9.27 -13.32
N ALA A 165 -2.01 -9.10 -14.62
CA ALA A 165 -1.51 -10.16 -15.50
C ALA A 165 0.03 -10.30 -15.48
N ARG A 166 0.77 -9.42 -14.81
CA ARG A 166 2.23 -9.36 -14.78
C ARG A 166 2.80 -9.19 -13.37
#